data_AF-A0A5G2R0M9-F1
#
_entry.id   AF-A0A5G2R0M9-F1
#
_cell.length_a   1.000
_cell.length_b   1.000
_cell.length_c   1.000
_cell.angle_alpha   90.00
_cell.angle_beta   90.00
_cell.angle_gamma   90.00
#
_symmetry.space_group_name_H-M   'P 1'
#
loop_
_entity.id
_entity.type
_entity.pdbx_description
1 polymer ?
#
loop_
_entity_poly.entity_id
_entity_poly.type
_entity_poly.pdbx_seq_one_letter_code
_entity_poly.pdbx_strand_id
1 'polypeptide(L)'
;MLNAVSRAVARAAVRSSRRPRQSEARPAASAAVMSRPLRATSGSPARPATVLGTMEMGRRMDAPASAAAVRAFLQRGYTELDTAFMYSDGQSESILGGLGLGLGGGDCRVKIATKANPWEGRSLKPDSLRSQLETSLQRLQCPRVDLFYLHAPDHGTPVEETLRACHQLHQEGKFVELGLSNYAAWEVAEICTLCRSNGWILPTVYQGMYNATTRQVETELFPCLKHFGLRFYAYNPLAGGLLTGKYKYEDKDEKQPLGRFFGNSWAEIYRNRFWKEHHFKAIALVEKALQAAYGTSAPSMTSAALRWMYHHSQLQVSQLPLEAPLLLSWGNQNDL
;
A
#
# COMPACT_ATOMS: atom_id res chain seq x y z
N MET A 1 17.97 26.83 -56.59
CA MET A 1 17.81 28.30 -56.64
C MET A 1 17.60 28.73 -58.09
N LEU A 2 16.67 29.68 -58.31
CA LEU A 2 16.32 30.41 -59.55
C LEU A 2 15.34 29.66 -60.49
N ASN A 3 14.02 29.96 -60.45
CA ASN A 3 13.28 31.06 -61.15
C ASN A 3 13.02 30.70 -62.64
N ALA A 4 11.86 30.92 -63.29
CA ALA A 4 10.58 31.55 -62.99
C ALA A 4 9.56 31.21 -64.12
N VAL A 5 8.25 31.16 -63.77
CA VAL A 5 7.06 31.78 -64.43
C VAL A 5 6.85 31.64 -65.96
N SER A 6 5.72 31.06 -66.41
CA SER A 6 4.52 31.78 -66.90
C SER A 6 3.58 30.94 -67.79
N ARG A 7 2.34 31.45 -67.97
CA ARG A 7 1.20 31.06 -68.86
C ARG A 7 0.22 30.04 -68.25
N ALA A 8 -1.10 30.17 -68.38
CA ALA A 8 -1.97 31.18 -68.97
C ALA A 8 -3.40 30.98 -68.41
N VAL A 9 -4.21 32.04 -68.48
CA VAL A 9 -5.61 32.10 -68.09
C VAL A 9 -6.48 31.38 -69.14
N ALA A 10 -7.37 30.49 -68.70
CA ALA A 10 -8.50 30.02 -69.50
C ALA A 10 -9.78 30.02 -68.65
N ARG A 11 -10.77 30.78 -69.13
CA ARG A 11 -12.15 30.83 -68.63
C ARG A 11 -12.85 29.52 -68.95
N ALA A 12 -13.53 28.93 -67.97
CA ALA A 12 -14.62 27.98 -68.21
C ALA A 12 -15.73 28.21 -67.19
N ALA A 13 -16.87 28.67 -67.70
CA ALA A 13 -18.12 28.76 -66.96
C ALA A 13 -18.71 27.35 -66.82
N VAL A 14 -19.02 26.95 -65.58
CA VAL A 14 -19.83 25.74 -65.32
C VAL A 14 -21.01 26.14 -64.45
N ARG A 15 -22.20 25.94 -65.03
CA ARG A 15 -23.51 26.13 -64.40
C ARG A 15 -23.64 25.29 -63.14
N SER A 16 -24.04 25.96 -62.06
CA SER A 16 -24.43 25.42 -60.76
C SER A 16 -25.57 24.39 -60.91
N SER A 17 -25.28 23.12 -60.61
CA SER A 17 -26.28 22.09 -60.30
C SER A 17 -26.66 22.20 -58.81
N ARG A 18 -27.95 22.40 -58.55
CA ARG A 18 -28.53 22.43 -57.18
C ARG A 18 -28.36 21.05 -56.54
N ARG A 19 -27.57 20.97 -55.47
CA ARG A 19 -27.55 19.82 -54.53
C ARG A 19 -28.81 19.82 -53.64
N PRO A 20 -29.30 18.65 -53.19
CA PRO A 20 -30.43 18.56 -52.29
C PRO A 20 -30.06 19.05 -50.88
N ARG A 21 -31.05 19.62 -50.18
CA ARG A 21 -30.94 20.07 -48.78
C ARG A 21 -30.53 18.90 -47.88
N GLN A 22 -29.32 18.97 -47.30
CA GLN A 22 -28.96 18.17 -46.14
C GLN A 22 -29.63 18.79 -44.91
N SER A 23 -30.34 17.97 -44.15
CA SER A 23 -30.85 18.35 -42.83
C SER A 23 -29.66 18.49 -41.88
N GLU A 24 -29.44 19.71 -41.36
CA GLU A 24 -28.52 19.95 -40.26
C GLU A 24 -29.05 19.26 -38.99
N ALA A 25 -28.57 18.06 -38.72
CA ALA A 25 -28.65 17.46 -37.40
C ALA A 25 -27.60 18.14 -36.51
N ARG A 26 -28.07 18.98 -35.58
CA ARG A 26 -27.24 19.53 -34.50
C ARG A 26 -26.62 18.37 -33.71
N PRO A 27 -25.30 18.37 -33.42
CA PRO A 27 -24.76 17.43 -32.46
C PRO A 27 -25.32 17.77 -31.08
N ALA A 28 -25.98 16.80 -30.45
CA ALA A 28 -26.38 16.91 -29.05
C ALA A 28 -25.11 17.08 -28.22
N ALA A 29 -24.98 18.24 -27.58
CA ALA A 29 -23.95 18.47 -26.58
C ALA A 29 -24.17 17.45 -25.46
N SER A 30 -23.26 16.49 -25.35
CA SER A 30 -23.16 15.64 -24.16
C SER A 30 -22.82 16.54 -22.99
N ALA A 31 -23.82 16.85 -22.16
CA ALA A 31 -23.61 17.51 -20.90
C ALA A 31 -22.80 16.56 -20.01
N ALA A 32 -21.49 16.79 -19.95
CA ALA A 32 -20.66 16.19 -18.93
C ALA A 32 -21.26 16.52 -17.56
N VAL A 33 -21.79 15.50 -16.89
CA VAL A 33 -22.20 15.61 -15.49
C VAL A 33 -20.91 15.79 -14.69
N MET A 34 -20.50 17.05 -14.53
CA MET A 34 -19.51 17.41 -13.53
C MET A 34 -20.12 17.12 -12.17
N SER A 35 -19.74 15.99 -11.58
CA SER A 35 -20.05 15.63 -10.21
C SER A 35 -19.59 16.78 -9.30
N ARG A 36 -20.56 17.47 -8.70
CA ARG A 36 -20.31 18.47 -7.65
C ARG A 36 -19.50 17.79 -6.54
N PRO A 37 -18.44 18.41 -6.00
CA PRO A 37 -17.79 17.89 -4.81
C PRO A 37 -18.84 17.85 -3.69
N LEU A 38 -19.04 16.67 -3.12
CA LEU A 38 -19.81 16.51 -1.89
C LEU A 38 -19.20 17.43 -0.84
N ARG A 39 -20.02 18.37 -0.36
CA ARG A 39 -19.67 19.30 0.71
C ARG A 39 -19.30 18.48 1.93
N ALA A 40 -18.04 18.53 2.36
CA ALA A 40 -17.58 17.88 3.58
C ALA A 40 -18.42 18.40 4.75
N THR A 41 -19.24 17.53 5.33
CA THR A 41 -19.88 17.77 6.62
C THR A 41 -18.78 17.94 7.67
N SER A 42 -18.87 19.01 8.46
CA SER A 42 -17.99 19.31 9.58
C SER A 42 -18.10 18.20 10.65
N GLY A 43 -17.35 17.12 10.45
CA GLY A 43 -17.03 16.11 11.45
C GLY A 43 -15.55 16.22 11.80
N SER A 44 -15.18 15.79 13.02
CA SER A 44 -13.78 15.61 13.41
C SER A 44 -13.00 14.89 12.31
N PRO A 45 -11.75 15.27 12.02
CA PRO A 45 -10.96 14.64 10.96
C PRO A 45 -10.95 13.12 11.15
N ALA A 46 -11.32 12.39 10.10
CA ALA A 46 -11.33 10.93 10.11
C ALA A 46 -9.92 10.44 10.44
N ARG A 47 -9.80 9.65 11.52
CA ARG A 47 -8.51 9.08 11.91
C ARG A 47 -8.17 7.93 10.96
N PRO A 48 -6.87 7.68 10.71
CA PRO A 48 -6.44 6.47 10.02
C PRO A 48 -7.07 5.22 10.63
N ALA A 49 -7.55 4.30 9.79
CA ALA A 49 -7.95 2.97 10.25
C ALA A 49 -6.73 2.18 10.75
N THR A 50 -6.93 0.98 11.31
CA THR A 50 -5.82 0.13 11.80
C THR A 50 -5.90 -1.24 11.16
N VAL A 51 -4.76 -1.73 10.68
CA VAL A 51 -4.57 -3.07 10.08
C VAL A 51 -3.60 -3.84 10.98
N LEU A 52 -3.89 -5.12 11.21
CA LEU A 52 -3.03 -6.02 11.96
C LEU A 52 -2.01 -6.67 11.02
N GLY A 53 -0.73 -6.32 11.16
CA GLY A 53 0.36 -6.95 10.44
C GLY A 53 0.81 -8.25 11.13
N THR A 54 0.88 -9.33 10.37
CA THR A 54 1.03 -10.69 10.92
C THR A 54 2.41 -11.32 10.66
N MET A 55 3.40 -10.51 10.28
CA MET A 55 4.76 -10.96 9.94
C MET A 55 5.42 -11.87 11.01
N GLU A 56 5.08 -11.69 12.28
CA GLU A 56 5.69 -12.43 13.40
C GLU A 56 4.93 -13.72 13.78
N MET A 57 3.72 -13.93 13.24
CA MET A 57 2.92 -15.13 13.49
C MET A 57 3.60 -16.34 12.85
N GLY A 58 3.86 -17.38 13.66
CA GLY A 58 4.64 -18.55 13.25
C GLY A 58 6.16 -18.36 13.36
N ARG A 59 6.61 -17.22 13.89
CA ARG A 59 8.03 -16.94 14.17
C ARG A 59 8.24 -16.60 15.64
N ARG A 60 8.12 -15.31 16.00
CA ARG A 60 8.26 -14.86 17.39
C ARG A 60 6.97 -15.01 18.18
N MET A 61 5.84 -15.11 17.48
CA MET A 61 4.53 -15.42 18.05
C MET A 61 4.14 -16.83 17.63
N ASP A 62 3.95 -17.72 18.61
CA ASP A 62 3.39 -19.04 18.37
C ASP A 62 1.89 -18.94 17.98
N ALA A 63 1.28 -20.07 17.62
CA ALA A 63 -0.13 -20.10 17.20
C ALA A 63 -1.09 -19.58 18.31
N PRO A 64 -0.97 -19.98 19.59
CA PRO A 64 -1.79 -19.40 20.66
C PRO A 64 -1.66 -17.88 20.81
N ALA A 65 -0.44 -17.33 20.83
CA ALA A 65 -0.22 -15.89 20.93
C ALA A 65 -0.74 -15.14 19.70
N SER A 66 -0.60 -15.74 18.51
CA SER A 66 -1.14 -15.21 17.26
C SER A 66 -2.67 -15.13 17.29
N ALA A 67 -3.34 -16.21 17.73
CA ALA A 67 -4.79 -16.25 17.89
C ALA A 67 -5.29 -15.21 18.92
N ALA A 68 -4.57 -15.05 20.03
CA ALA A 68 -4.89 -14.05 21.04
C ALA A 68 -4.78 -12.61 20.49
N ALA A 69 -3.73 -12.31 19.71
CA ALA A 69 -3.56 -11.01 19.09
C ALA A 69 -4.65 -10.69 18.06
N VAL A 70 -5.02 -11.66 17.20
CA VAL A 70 -6.13 -11.50 16.26
C VAL A 70 -7.43 -11.24 17.02
N ARG A 71 -7.73 -12.02 18.06
CA ARG A 71 -8.93 -11.83 18.88
C ARG A 71 -8.97 -10.43 19.52
N ALA A 72 -7.86 -9.98 20.11
CA ALA A 72 -7.76 -8.68 20.75
C ALA A 72 -7.91 -7.51 19.76
N PHE A 73 -7.47 -7.71 18.51
CA PHE A 73 -7.64 -6.75 17.42
C PHE A 73 -9.10 -6.67 16.95
N LEU A 74 -9.75 -7.82 16.72
CA LEU A 74 -11.15 -7.89 16.32
C LEU A 74 -12.10 -7.38 17.42
N GLN A 75 -11.81 -7.65 18.69
CA GLN A 75 -12.58 -7.13 19.84
C GLN A 75 -12.55 -5.60 19.94
N ARG A 76 -11.51 -4.95 19.41
CA ARG A 76 -11.43 -3.48 19.30
C ARG A 76 -12.21 -2.91 18.12
N GLY A 77 -12.88 -3.76 17.33
CA GLY A 77 -13.71 -3.38 16.20
C GLY A 77 -12.97 -3.22 14.87
N TYR A 78 -11.67 -3.52 14.82
CA TYR A 78 -10.91 -3.53 13.57
C TYR A 78 -11.12 -4.82 12.80
N THR A 79 -10.88 -4.79 11.48
CA THR A 79 -11.29 -5.89 10.59
C THR A 79 -10.24 -6.31 9.57
N GLU A 80 -9.17 -5.54 9.35
CA GLU A 80 -8.19 -5.83 8.29
C GLU A 80 -6.94 -6.52 8.83
N LEU A 81 -6.59 -7.65 8.21
CA LEU A 81 -5.40 -8.45 8.49
C LEU A 81 -4.47 -8.41 7.28
N ASP A 82 -3.18 -8.21 7.52
CA ASP A 82 -2.14 -8.16 6.47
C ASP A 82 -1.07 -9.22 6.73
N THR A 83 -1.01 -10.19 5.82
CA THR A 83 -0.01 -11.26 5.77
C THR A 83 0.73 -11.24 4.44
N ALA A 84 1.60 -12.22 4.18
CA ALA A 84 2.25 -12.40 2.88
C ALA A 84 2.67 -13.87 2.71
N PHE A 85 2.80 -14.30 1.45
CA PHE A 85 3.24 -15.65 1.08
C PHE A 85 4.52 -16.10 1.82
N MET A 86 5.47 -15.18 2.00
CA MET A 86 6.77 -15.44 2.59
C MET A 86 6.83 -15.31 4.13
N TYR A 87 5.78 -14.78 4.78
CA TYR A 87 5.86 -14.49 6.20
C TYR A 87 5.96 -15.78 7.02
N SER A 88 7.05 -15.87 7.78
CA SER A 88 7.39 -17.05 8.59
C SER A 88 7.35 -18.34 7.78
N ASP A 89 7.91 -18.33 6.56
CA ASP A 89 7.90 -19.46 5.63
C ASP A 89 6.49 -20.01 5.33
N GLY A 90 5.50 -19.11 5.32
CA GLY A 90 4.08 -19.42 5.11
C GLY A 90 3.29 -19.75 6.36
N GLN A 91 3.94 -19.87 7.53
CA GLN A 91 3.24 -20.17 8.79
C GLN A 91 2.25 -19.07 9.18
N SER A 92 2.52 -17.80 8.84
CA SER A 92 1.59 -16.71 9.14
C SER A 92 0.23 -16.92 8.45
N GLU A 93 0.22 -17.31 7.18
CA GLU A 93 -0.99 -17.64 6.43
C GLU A 93 -1.69 -18.88 6.98
N SER A 94 -0.94 -19.95 7.26
CA SER A 94 -1.49 -21.21 7.80
C SER A 94 -2.14 -21.01 9.16
N ILE A 95 -1.52 -20.21 10.04
CA ILE A 95 -2.08 -19.87 11.36
C ILE A 95 -3.40 -19.13 11.17
N LEU A 96 -3.42 -18.09 10.34
CA LEU A 96 -4.63 -17.29 10.08
C LEU A 96 -5.77 -18.13 9.49
N GLY A 97 -5.48 -19.01 8.52
CA GLY A 97 -6.46 -19.93 7.94
C GLY A 97 -7.03 -20.91 8.98
N GLY A 98 -6.20 -21.37 9.92
CA GLY A 98 -6.59 -22.25 11.01
C GLY A 98 -7.45 -21.61 12.12
N LEU A 99 -7.66 -20.29 12.12
CA LEU A 99 -8.45 -19.60 13.14
C LEU A 99 -9.97 -19.72 12.95
N GLY A 100 -10.44 -20.30 11.84
CA GLY A 100 -11.88 -20.47 11.59
C GLY A 100 -12.64 -19.15 11.40
N LEU A 101 -11.98 -18.12 10.86
CA LEU A 101 -12.57 -16.78 10.66
C LEU A 101 -13.53 -16.71 9.46
N GLY A 102 -13.61 -17.76 8.64
CA GLY A 102 -14.41 -17.78 7.41
C GLY A 102 -13.89 -16.81 6.33
N LEU A 103 -12.57 -16.63 6.24
CA LEU A 103 -11.92 -15.67 5.34
C LEU A 103 -12.40 -15.83 3.89
N GLY A 104 -12.61 -14.71 3.20
CA GLY A 104 -13.07 -14.68 1.81
C GLY A 104 -14.55 -15.03 1.59
N GLY A 105 -15.28 -15.43 2.64
CA GLY A 105 -16.73 -15.69 2.60
C GLY A 105 -17.57 -14.42 2.50
N GLY A 106 -18.77 -14.51 1.91
CA GLY A 106 -19.64 -13.36 1.62
C GLY A 106 -20.07 -12.55 2.86
N ASP A 107 -20.26 -13.22 4.00
CA ASP A 107 -20.65 -12.60 5.28
C ASP A 107 -19.46 -12.35 6.21
N CYS A 108 -18.22 -12.64 5.77
CA CYS A 108 -17.04 -12.46 6.60
C CYS A 108 -16.75 -10.96 6.78
N ARG A 109 -16.75 -10.51 8.04
CA ARG A 109 -16.39 -9.12 8.37
C ARG A 109 -14.87 -8.89 8.36
N VAL A 110 -14.07 -9.96 8.45
CA VAL A 110 -12.61 -9.88 8.47
C VAL A 110 -12.10 -9.84 7.04
N LYS A 111 -11.37 -8.79 6.70
CA LYS A 111 -10.70 -8.67 5.41
C LYS A 111 -9.27 -9.18 5.52
N ILE A 112 -8.85 -9.98 4.55
CA ILE A 112 -7.49 -10.53 4.50
C ILE A 112 -6.74 -10.02 3.28
N ALA A 113 -5.53 -9.52 3.53
CA ALA A 113 -4.57 -9.18 2.48
C ALA A 113 -3.37 -10.12 2.49
N THR A 114 -2.92 -10.57 1.31
CA THR A 114 -1.65 -11.29 1.14
C THR A 114 -0.84 -10.73 -0.03
N LYS A 115 0.38 -11.23 -0.23
CA LYS A 115 1.36 -10.66 -1.16
C LYS A 115 2.20 -11.73 -1.85
N ALA A 116 2.42 -11.55 -3.15
CA ALA A 116 3.44 -12.28 -3.91
C ALA A 116 4.73 -11.45 -4.03
N ASN A 117 5.89 -12.12 -4.05
CA ASN A 117 7.20 -11.47 -4.04
C ASN A 117 8.19 -12.08 -5.06
N PRO A 118 9.21 -11.31 -5.50
CA PRO A 118 10.24 -11.78 -6.41
C PRO A 118 11.54 -12.23 -5.72
N TRP A 119 11.48 -12.67 -4.45
CA TRP A 119 12.67 -13.07 -3.70
C TRP A 119 12.83 -14.60 -3.61
N GLU A 120 14.03 -15.04 -3.23
CA GLU A 120 14.36 -16.46 -2.98
C GLU A 120 14.03 -17.37 -4.18
N GLY A 121 14.43 -16.95 -5.38
CA GLY A 121 14.22 -17.72 -6.62
C GLY A 121 12.80 -17.60 -7.20
N ARG A 122 11.94 -16.76 -6.61
CA ARG A 122 10.62 -16.42 -7.15
C ARG A 122 10.72 -15.21 -8.08
N SER A 123 9.65 -14.97 -8.83
CA SER A 123 9.50 -13.79 -9.69
C SER A 123 8.05 -13.30 -9.64
N LEU A 124 7.76 -12.20 -10.32
CA LEU A 124 6.40 -11.77 -10.62
C LEU A 124 5.98 -12.13 -12.06
N LYS A 125 6.65 -13.12 -12.67
CA LYS A 125 6.16 -13.77 -13.90
C LYS A 125 4.82 -14.46 -13.66
N PRO A 126 3.97 -14.60 -14.71
CA PRO A 126 2.61 -15.13 -14.57
C PRO A 126 2.50 -16.44 -13.75
N ASP A 127 3.32 -17.44 -14.04
CA ASP A 127 3.26 -18.75 -13.37
C ASP A 127 3.67 -18.67 -11.90
N SER A 128 4.72 -17.90 -11.58
CA SER A 128 5.18 -17.73 -10.20
C SER A 128 4.15 -16.96 -9.37
N LEU A 129 3.54 -15.93 -9.96
CA LEU A 129 2.54 -15.11 -9.30
C LEU A 129 1.25 -15.89 -9.03
N ARG A 130 0.78 -16.70 -10.00
CA ARG A 130 -0.33 -17.64 -9.82
C ARG A 130 -0.02 -18.65 -8.71
N SER A 131 1.13 -19.30 -8.77
CA SER A 131 1.54 -20.32 -7.80
C SER A 131 1.57 -19.76 -6.37
N GLN A 132 2.10 -18.54 -6.20
CA GLN A 132 2.12 -17.87 -4.90
C GLN A 132 0.71 -17.58 -4.38
N LEU A 133 -0.17 -17.00 -5.20
CA LEU A 133 -1.54 -16.69 -4.78
C LEU A 133 -2.33 -17.96 -4.46
N GLU A 134 -2.30 -18.97 -5.32
CA GLU A 134 -3.03 -20.24 -5.10
C GLU A 134 -2.55 -20.96 -3.84
N THR A 135 -1.25 -20.97 -3.57
CA THR A 135 -0.69 -21.49 -2.31
C THR A 135 -1.16 -20.67 -1.11
N SER A 136 -1.19 -19.34 -1.23
CA SER A 136 -1.67 -18.46 -0.16
C SER A 136 -3.14 -18.75 0.17
N LEU A 137 -3.98 -18.92 -0.85
CA LEU A 137 -5.40 -19.28 -0.70
C LEU A 137 -5.59 -20.62 0.01
N GLN A 138 -4.77 -21.63 -0.34
CA GLN A 138 -4.78 -22.93 0.34
C GLN A 138 -4.42 -22.80 1.83
N ARG A 139 -3.35 -22.08 2.15
CA ARG A 139 -2.90 -21.87 3.55
C ARG A 139 -3.92 -21.07 4.37
N LEU A 140 -4.48 -20.02 3.77
CA LEU A 140 -5.54 -19.19 4.37
C LEU A 140 -6.90 -19.91 4.42
N GLN A 141 -7.04 -21.08 3.79
CA GLN A 141 -8.27 -21.85 3.70
C GLN A 141 -9.45 -20.99 3.20
N CYS A 142 -9.19 -20.16 2.18
CA CYS A 142 -10.17 -19.23 1.64
C CYS A 142 -10.24 -19.32 0.11
N PRO A 143 -11.40 -19.06 -0.49
CA PRO A 143 -11.56 -19.10 -1.95
C PRO A 143 -10.94 -17.87 -2.64
N ARG A 144 -10.82 -16.76 -1.90
CA ARG A 144 -10.30 -15.48 -2.38
C ARG A 144 -9.77 -14.64 -1.22
N VAL A 145 -8.86 -13.71 -1.53
CA VAL A 145 -8.44 -12.64 -0.61
C VAL A 145 -9.09 -11.30 -0.95
N ASP A 146 -9.29 -10.44 0.03
CA ASP A 146 -9.85 -9.10 -0.21
C ASP A 146 -8.85 -8.20 -0.93
N LEU A 147 -7.56 -8.39 -0.68
CA LEU A 147 -6.49 -7.58 -1.26
C LEU A 147 -5.25 -8.42 -1.57
N PHE A 148 -4.81 -8.38 -2.81
CA PHE A 148 -3.60 -9.04 -3.24
C PHE A 148 -2.54 -8.02 -3.65
N TYR A 149 -1.37 -8.05 -3.01
CA TYR A 149 -0.27 -7.14 -3.30
C TYR A 149 0.80 -7.77 -4.18
N LEU A 150 1.36 -6.95 -5.07
CA LEU A 150 2.74 -7.09 -5.50
C LEU A 150 3.65 -6.55 -4.39
N HIS A 151 4.40 -7.42 -3.70
CA HIS A 151 5.12 -7.10 -2.47
C HIS A 151 6.32 -6.16 -2.70
N ALA A 152 6.95 -6.24 -3.87
CA ALA A 152 8.06 -5.40 -4.30
C ALA A 152 8.19 -5.46 -5.83
N PRO A 153 8.85 -4.49 -6.47
CA PRO A 153 9.18 -4.55 -7.89
C PRO A 153 10.00 -5.79 -8.26
N ASP A 154 9.64 -6.40 -9.39
CA ASP A 154 10.47 -7.39 -10.09
C ASP A 154 11.02 -6.75 -11.36
N HIS A 155 12.19 -6.12 -11.27
CA HIS A 155 12.82 -5.48 -12.43
C HIS A 155 13.35 -6.47 -13.47
N GLY A 156 13.30 -7.79 -13.20
CA GLY A 156 13.64 -8.84 -14.16
C GLY A 156 12.45 -9.29 -15.02
N THR A 157 11.24 -8.85 -14.70
CA THR A 157 10.00 -9.20 -15.41
C THR A 157 9.35 -7.93 -15.98
N PRO A 158 9.01 -7.87 -17.28
CA PRO A 158 8.23 -6.76 -17.82
C PRO A 158 6.91 -6.60 -17.06
N VAL A 159 6.67 -5.40 -16.52
CA VAL A 159 5.53 -5.17 -15.61
C VAL A 159 4.18 -5.48 -16.26
N GLU A 160 4.04 -5.29 -17.58
CA GLU A 160 2.83 -5.66 -18.33
C GLU A 160 2.48 -7.16 -18.24
N GLU A 161 3.48 -8.05 -18.19
CA GLU A 161 3.24 -9.49 -18.02
C GLU A 161 2.66 -9.78 -16.63
N THR A 162 3.23 -9.15 -15.60
CA THR A 162 2.73 -9.22 -14.22
C THR A 162 1.30 -8.69 -14.10
N LEU A 163 1.01 -7.53 -14.70
CA LEU A 163 -0.30 -6.89 -14.61
C LEU A 163 -1.38 -7.69 -15.36
N ARG A 164 -1.04 -8.26 -16.52
CA ARG A 164 -1.94 -9.16 -17.26
C ARG A 164 -2.28 -10.39 -16.44
N ALA A 165 -1.30 -11.01 -15.77
CA ALA A 165 -1.52 -12.15 -14.89
C ALA A 165 -2.39 -11.78 -13.68
N CYS A 166 -2.15 -10.62 -13.06
CA CYS A 166 -3.01 -10.11 -11.97
C CYS A 166 -4.45 -9.93 -12.45
N HIS A 167 -4.66 -9.37 -13.64
CA HIS A 167 -5.99 -9.21 -14.19
C HIS A 167 -6.71 -10.54 -14.42
N GLN A 168 -6.02 -11.55 -14.95
CA GLN A 168 -6.59 -12.90 -15.12
C GLN A 168 -7.00 -13.52 -13.78
N LEU A 169 -6.13 -13.45 -12.77
CA LEU A 169 -6.42 -13.97 -11.43
C LEU A 169 -7.58 -13.25 -10.74
N HIS A 170 -7.74 -11.94 -10.99
CA HIS A 170 -8.91 -11.18 -10.56
C HIS A 170 -10.19 -11.66 -11.26
N GLN A 171 -10.16 -11.87 -12.59
CA GLN A 171 -11.31 -12.39 -13.35
C GLN A 171 -11.72 -13.80 -12.88
N GLU A 172 -10.75 -14.60 -12.44
CA GLU A 172 -10.99 -15.91 -11.80
C GLU A 172 -11.54 -15.79 -10.37
N GLY A 173 -11.75 -14.57 -9.86
CA GLY A 173 -12.33 -14.32 -8.54
C GLY A 173 -11.40 -14.59 -7.36
N LYS A 174 -10.09 -14.79 -7.59
CA LYS A 174 -9.12 -15.16 -6.54
C LYS A 174 -8.75 -14.01 -5.61
N PHE A 175 -8.97 -12.77 -6.03
CA PHE A 175 -8.85 -11.60 -5.16
C PHE A 175 -9.83 -10.50 -5.58
N VAL A 176 -10.13 -9.58 -4.67
CA VAL A 176 -11.05 -8.46 -4.91
C VAL A 176 -10.31 -7.19 -5.36
N GLU A 177 -9.25 -6.80 -4.64
CA GLU A 177 -8.48 -5.59 -4.93
C GLU A 177 -7.01 -5.89 -5.22
N LEU A 178 -6.41 -5.10 -6.11
CA LEU A 178 -4.97 -5.13 -6.39
C LEU A 178 -4.26 -4.06 -5.56
N GLY A 179 -3.14 -4.43 -4.96
CA GLY A 179 -2.27 -3.53 -4.22
C GLY A 179 -0.82 -3.53 -4.72
N LEU A 180 -0.11 -2.44 -4.47
CA LEU A 180 1.33 -2.31 -4.72
C LEU A 180 2.07 -2.08 -3.40
N SER A 181 3.30 -2.55 -3.29
CA SER A 181 4.16 -2.28 -2.15
C SER A 181 5.61 -2.06 -2.60
N ASN A 182 6.27 -1.06 -2.03
CA ASN A 182 7.68 -0.72 -2.29
C ASN A 182 8.04 -0.30 -3.73
N TYR A 183 7.05 0.06 -4.57
CA TYR A 183 7.27 0.64 -5.89
C TYR A 183 7.54 2.15 -5.82
N ALA A 184 8.44 2.66 -6.66
CA ALA A 184 8.65 4.09 -6.79
C ALA A 184 7.40 4.79 -7.35
N ALA A 185 7.27 6.10 -7.09
CA ALA A 185 6.11 6.87 -7.53
C ALA A 185 5.89 6.83 -9.06
N TRP A 186 6.97 6.82 -9.84
CA TRP A 186 6.92 6.73 -11.29
C TRP A 186 6.49 5.34 -11.79
N GLU A 187 6.87 4.26 -11.11
CA GLU A 187 6.41 2.90 -11.42
C GLU A 187 4.91 2.76 -11.14
N VAL A 188 4.43 3.34 -10.04
CA VAL A 188 2.99 3.39 -9.73
C VAL A 188 2.22 4.10 -10.85
N ALA A 189 2.74 5.23 -11.35
CA ALA A 189 2.13 5.97 -12.45
C ALA A 189 2.11 5.18 -13.76
N GLU A 190 3.21 4.49 -14.09
CA GLU A 190 3.31 3.58 -15.23
C GLU A 190 2.28 2.45 -15.12
N ILE A 191 2.26 1.73 -13.99
CA ILE A 191 1.32 0.63 -13.73
C ILE A 191 -0.12 1.09 -13.88
N CYS A 192 -0.49 2.22 -13.25
CA CYS A 192 -1.85 2.74 -13.34
C CYS A 192 -2.22 3.11 -14.79
N THR A 193 -1.28 3.68 -15.54
CA THR A 193 -1.48 4.04 -16.95
C THR A 193 -1.68 2.80 -17.82
N LEU A 194 -0.86 1.77 -17.64
CA LEU A 194 -0.96 0.49 -18.34
C LEU A 194 -2.28 -0.23 -18.03
N CYS A 195 -2.69 -0.29 -16.76
CA CYS A 195 -3.97 -0.89 -16.41
C CYS A 195 -5.14 -0.13 -17.03
N ARG A 196 -5.13 1.21 -17.01
CA ARG A 196 -6.19 2.02 -17.64
C ARG A 196 -6.26 1.81 -19.15
N SER A 197 -5.13 1.82 -19.85
CA SER A 197 -5.10 1.71 -21.31
C SER A 197 -5.52 0.32 -21.81
N ASN A 198 -5.25 -0.73 -21.03
CA ASN A 198 -5.59 -2.11 -21.38
C ASN A 198 -6.93 -2.58 -20.80
N GLY A 199 -7.63 -1.75 -20.01
CA GLY A 199 -8.87 -2.15 -19.33
C GLY A 199 -8.66 -3.22 -18.25
N TRP A 200 -7.47 -3.28 -17.65
CA TRP A 200 -7.16 -4.20 -16.56
C TRP A 200 -7.60 -3.63 -15.20
N ILE A 201 -7.60 -4.48 -14.17
CA ILE A 201 -7.87 -4.04 -12.80
C ILE A 201 -6.82 -3.00 -12.38
N LEU A 202 -7.29 -1.89 -11.82
CA LEU A 202 -6.41 -0.86 -11.28
C LEU A 202 -5.98 -1.22 -9.86
N PRO A 203 -4.72 -0.94 -9.48
CA PRO A 203 -4.36 -0.98 -8.08
C PRO A 203 -5.12 0.11 -7.33
N THR A 204 -5.68 -0.24 -6.18
CA THR A 204 -6.45 0.66 -5.31
C THR A 204 -5.75 0.93 -3.99
N VAL A 205 -4.70 0.16 -3.67
CA VAL A 205 -3.94 0.26 -2.42
C VAL A 205 -2.45 0.33 -2.68
N TYR A 206 -1.77 1.17 -1.91
CA TYR A 206 -0.32 1.16 -1.83
C TYR A 206 0.11 0.93 -0.38
N GLN A 207 1.00 -0.03 -0.13
CA GLN A 207 1.61 -0.25 1.17
C GLN A 207 3.06 0.25 1.17
N GLY A 208 3.39 1.18 2.07
CA GLY A 208 4.69 1.87 2.06
C GLY A 208 5.26 2.15 3.43
N MET A 209 6.57 2.35 3.47
CA MET A 209 7.27 2.69 4.71
C MET A 209 6.97 4.14 5.09
N TYR A 210 6.39 4.35 6.26
CA TYR A 210 6.08 5.70 6.73
C TYR A 210 6.06 5.78 8.25
N ASN A 211 6.80 6.73 8.81
CA ASN A 211 6.80 7.04 10.23
C ASN A 211 7.33 8.46 10.50
N ALA A 212 7.33 8.86 11.76
CA ALA A 212 7.74 10.21 12.18
C ALA A 212 9.16 10.61 11.73
N THR A 213 10.05 9.64 11.46
CA THR A 213 11.42 9.86 10.99
C THR A 213 11.67 9.40 9.55
N THR A 214 10.69 8.78 8.89
CA THR A 214 10.82 8.23 7.54
C THR A 214 9.65 8.72 6.69
N ARG A 215 9.87 9.83 5.98
CA ARG A 215 8.80 10.60 5.31
C ARG A 215 9.02 10.82 3.81
N GLN A 216 9.95 10.09 3.19
CA GLN A 216 10.29 10.25 1.77
C GLN A 216 9.07 10.10 0.84
N VAL A 217 8.10 9.27 1.24
CA VAL A 217 6.85 9.05 0.51
C VAL A 217 5.97 10.30 0.36
N GLU A 218 6.18 11.33 1.19
CA GLU A 218 5.36 12.55 1.18
C GLU A 218 5.58 13.40 -0.08
N THR A 219 6.79 13.41 -0.65
CA THR A 219 7.17 14.35 -1.70
C THR A 219 6.53 14.01 -3.05
N GLU A 220 6.62 12.75 -3.49
CA GLU A 220 6.21 12.34 -4.83
C GLU A 220 5.17 11.23 -4.82
N LEU A 221 5.32 10.26 -3.92
CA LEU A 221 4.44 9.11 -3.88
C LEU A 221 3.02 9.51 -3.43
N PHE A 222 2.85 10.25 -2.34
CA PHE A 222 1.52 10.68 -1.90
C PHE A 222 0.76 11.49 -2.96
N PRO A 223 1.36 12.48 -3.64
CA PRO A 223 0.72 13.12 -4.80
C PRO A 223 0.35 12.15 -5.93
N CYS A 224 1.21 11.18 -6.25
CA CYS A 224 0.92 10.15 -7.25
C CYS A 224 -0.28 9.28 -6.85
N LEU A 225 -0.31 8.78 -5.62
CA LEU A 225 -1.41 7.96 -5.10
C LEU A 225 -2.73 8.73 -5.11
N LYS A 226 -2.70 10.01 -4.70
CA LYS A 226 -3.86 10.90 -4.79
C LYS A 226 -4.37 11.04 -6.22
N HIS A 227 -3.46 11.24 -7.18
CA HIS A 227 -3.82 11.41 -8.59
C HIS A 227 -4.52 10.19 -9.17
N PHE A 228 -4.03 8.98 -8.84
CA PHE A 228 -4.57 7.74 -9.38
C PHE A 228 -5.71 7.12 -8.58
N GLY A 229 -5.93 7.57 -7.34
CA GLY A 229 -7.04 7.11 -6.52
C GLY A 229 -6.68 6.04 -5.47
N LEU A 230 -5.41 5.87 -5.13
CA LEU A 230 -4.95 4.81 -4.24
C LEU A 230 -4.97 5.25 -2.77
N ARG A 231 -5.40 4.35 -1.88
CA ARG A 231 -5.23 4.52 -0.42
C ARG A 231 -3.85 4.03 0.03
N PHE A 232 -3.29 4.66 1.06
CA PHE A 232 -1.95 4.34 1.56
C PHE A 232 -1.99 3.60 2.90
N TYR A 233 -1.27 2.48 2.98
CA TYR A 233 -1.13 1.64 4.17
C TYR A 233 0.29 1.79 4.70
N ALA A 234 0.44 2.44 5.85
CA ALA A 234 1.76 2.74 6.41
C ALA A 234 2.30 1.56 7.22
N TYR A 235 3.41 0.94 6.76
CA TYR A 235 4.16 -0.03 7.54
C TYR A 235 5.38 0.61 8.23
N ASN A 236 5.91 -0.09 9.24
CA ASN A 236 6.97 0.42 10.12
C ASN A 236 6.62 1.73 10.86
N PRO A 237 5.42 1.87 11.47
CA PRO A 237 5.05 3.09 12.20
C PRO A 237 5.97 3.39 13.40
N LEU A 238 6.66 2.38 13.93
CA LEU A 238 7.66 2.50 14.99
C LEU A 238 9.10 2.32 14.50
N ALA A 239 9.36 2.41 13.19
CA ALA A 239 10.67 2.17 12.58
C ALA A 239 11.31 0.85 13.06
N GLY A 240 10.59 -0.27 12.93
CA GLY A 240 11.05 -1.58 13.43
C GLY A 240 11.16 -1.69 14.95
N GLY A 241 10.62 -0.74 15.71
CA GLY A 241 10.73 -0.65 17.17
C GLY A 241 11.81 0.33 17.64
N LEU A 242 12.51 1.04 16.73
CA LEU A 242 13.47 2.06 17.12
C LEU A 242 12.80 3.25 17.82
N LEU A 243 11.61 3.66 17.34
CA LEU A 243 10.84 4.78 17.89
C LEU A 243 10.17 4.46 19.24
N THR A 244 10.45 3.31 19.87
CA THR A 244 10.04 3.08 21.25
C THR A 244 11.02 3.71 22.25
N GLY A 245 12.18 4.20 21.81
CA GLY A 245 13.22 4.80 22.66
C GLY A 245 14.07 3.80 23.44
N LYS A 246 13.82 2.48 23.27
CA LYS A 246 14.46 1.43 24.07
C LYS A 246 15.92 1.13 23.68
N TYR A 247 16.38 1.63 22.54
CA TYR A 247 17.72 1.39 22.03
C TYR A 247 18.60 2.64 22.15
N LYS A 248 19.89 2.44 22.37
CA LYS A 248 20.95 3.43 22.19
C LYS A 248 21.80 3.08 20.96
N TYR A 249 22.52 4.04 20.41
CA TYR A 249 23.24 3.83 19.15
C TYR A 249 24.36 2.79 19.32
N GLU A 250 24.98 2.78 20.50
CA GLU A 250 26.08 1.95 20.94
C GLU A 250 25.67 0.49 21.18
N ASP A 251 24.37 0.20 21.34
CA ASP A 251 23.84 -1.16 21.54
C ASP A 251 24.27 -2.13 20.43
N LYS A 252 24.61 -1.62 19.24
CA LYS A 252 25.13 -2.43 18.11
C LYS A 252 26.47 -3.09 18.39
N ASP A 253 27.25 -2.53 19.30
CA ASP A 253 28.60 -2.99 19.66
C ASP A 253 28.55 -3.97 20.86
N GLU A 254 27.37 -4.23 21.40
CA GLU A 254 27.13 -5.07 22.57
C GLU A 254 26.29 -6.31 22.26
N LYS A 255 26.27 -7.27 23.20
CA LYS A 255 25.38 -8.43 23.10
C LYS A 255 23.95 -8.02 23.42
N GLN A 256 23.09 -8.02 22.41
CA GLN A 256 21.69 -7.65 22.52
C GLN A 256 20.75 -8.87 22.56
N PRO A 257 19.59 -8.78 23.25
CA PRO A 257 18.55 -9.78 23.16
C PRO A 257 18.04 -9.97 21.72
N LEU A 258 17.49 -11.15 21.43
CA LEU A 258 16.84 -11.43 20.15
C LEU A 258 15.68 -10.45 19.94
N GLY A 259 15.63 -9.82 18.76
CA GLY A 259 14.62 -8.83 18.43
C GLY A 259 14.73 -8.37 16.99
N ARG A 260 14.00 -7.33 16.60
CA ARG A 260 13.96 -6.90 15.20
C ARG A 260 15.33 -6.51 14.63
N PHE A 261 16.17 -5.87 15.44
CA PHE A 261 17.50 -5.39 15.06
C PHE A 261 18.65 -6.37 15.34
N PHE A 262 18.40 -7.49 16.03
CA PHE A 262 19.44 -8.41 16.49
C PHE A 262 19.00 -9.87 16.44
N GLY A 263 19.90 -10.75 15.98
CA GLY A 263 19.72 -12.21 16.10
C GLY A 263 18.69 -12.86 15.17
N ASN A 264 18.38 -12.25 14.03
CA ASN A 264 17.55 -12.86 12.99
C ASN A 264 17.99 -12.44 11.58
N SER A 265 17.53 -13.13 10.54
CA SER A 265 17.91 -12.88 9.13
C SER A 265 17.52 -11.49 8.61
N TRP A 266 16.53 -10.83 9.20
CA TRP A 266 16.12 -9.47 8.84
C TRP A 266 16.86 -8.38 9.62
N ALA A 267 17.64 -8.74 10.65
CA ALA A 267 18.28 -7.78 11.54
C ALA A 267 19.18 -6.80 10.79
N GLU A 268 19.97 -7.29 9.84
CA GLU A 268 20.85 -6.45 9.03
C GLU A 268 20.06 -5.45 8.18
N ILE A 269 18.98 -5.90 7.53
CA ILE A 269 18.11 -5.04 6.72
C ILE A 269 17.55 -3.89 7.58
N TYR A 270 17.07 -4.20 8.79
CA TYR A 270 16.54 -3.18 9.69
C TYR A 270 17.62 -2.23 10.22
N ARG A 271 18.83 -2.73 10.53
CA ARG A 271 19.95 -1.88 10.92
C ARG A 271 20.39 -0.96 9.79
N ASN A 272 20.47 -1.46 8.56
CA ASN A 272 20.80 -0.66 7.40
C ASN A 272 19.80 0.47 7.17
N ARG A 273 18.51 0.21 7.41
CA ARG A 273 17.42 1.20 7.29
C ARG A 273 17.45 2.27 8.39
N PHE A 274 17.46 1.86 9.66
CA PHE A 274 17.16 2.77 10.78
C PHE A 274 18.31 2.99 11.76
N TRP A 275 19.31 2.10 11.81
CA TRP A 275 20.39 2.18 12.80
C TRP A 275 21.48 3.17 12.38
N LYS A 276 21.14 4.45 12.37
CA LYS A 276 22.02 5.56 12.03
C LYS A 276 21.95 6.61 13.11
N GLU A 277 23.08 7.25 13.45
CA GLU A 277 23.15 8.23 14.54
C GLU A 277 22.06 9.30 14.48
N HIS A 278 21.70 9.79 13.29
CA HIS A 278 20.69 10.83 13.14
C HIS A 278 19.29 10.38 13.59
N HIS A 279 18.95 9.09 13.49
CA HIS A 279 17.69 8.56 14.03
C HIS A 279 17.68 8.62 15.57
N PHE A 280 18.80 8.24 16.21
CA PHE A 280 18.93 8.31 17.67
C PHE A 280 18.95 9.76 18.17
N LYS A 281 19.64 10.67 17.46
CA LYS A 281 19.60 12.11 17.75
C LYS A 281 18.17 12.66 17.64
N ALA A 282 17.40 12.26 16.62
CA ALA A 282 16.01 12.66 16.49
C ALA A 282 15.13 12.15 17.66
N ILE A 283 15.29 10.89 18.06
CA ILE A 283 14.59 10.31 19.22
C ILE A 283 14.91 11.11 20.50
N ALA A 284 16.18 11.39 20.77
CA ALA A 284 16.60 12.15 21.94
C ALA A 284 16.01 13.58 21.96
N LEU A 285 15.89 14.22 20.80
CA LEU A 285 15.22 15.53 20.68
C LEU A 285 13.73 15.44 21.03
N VAL A 286 13.03 14.39 20.58
CA VAL A 286 11.61 14.19 20.90
C VAL A 286 11.43 13.88 22.39
N GLU A 287 12.26 13.00 22.98
CA GLU A 287 12.23 12.71 24.42
C GLU A 287 12.43 13.98 25.26
N LYS A 288 13.41 14.81 24.90
CA LYS A 288 13.64 16.11 25.54
C LYS A 288 12.42 17.04 25.41
N ALA A 289 11.81 17.10 24.24
CA ALA A 289 10.63 17.93 24.00
C ALA A 289 9.40 17.43 24.78
N LEU A 290 9.20 16.11 24.87
CA LEU A 290 8.14 15.50 25.67
C LEU A 290 8.30 15.84 27.15
N GLN A 291 9.51 15.69 27.69
CA GLN A 291 9.80 16.03 29.08
C GLN A 291 9.59 17.53 29.35
N ALA A 292 10.02 18.40 28.44
CA ALA A 292 9.85 19.85 28.59
C ALA A 292 8.37 20.27 28.55
N ALA A 293 7.55 19.63 27.73
CA ALA A 293 6.14 19.98 27.56
C ALA A 293 5.22 19.38 28.63
N TYR A 294 5.51 18.17 29.11
CA TYR A 294 4.59 17.40 29.96
C TYR A 294 5.18 17.02 31.34
N GLY A 295 6.46 17.28 31.59
CA GLY A 295 7.12 16.93 32.85
C GLY A 295 7.02 15.44 33.15
N THR A 296 6.72 15.10 34.40
CA THR A 296 6.55 13.71 34.86
C THR A 296 5.36 12.97 34.24
N SER A 297 4.46 13.69 33.56
CA SER A 297 3.30 13.13 32.87
C SER A 297 3.53 12.96 31.36
N ALA A 298 4.79 13.00 30.92
CA ALA A 298 5.13 12.81 29.52
C ALA A 298 4.64 11.45 28.98
N PRO A 299 4.00 11.41 27.80
CA PRO A 299 3.71 10.15 27.14
C PRO A 299 5.03 9.47 26.73
N SER A 300 5.03 8.15 26.68
CA SER A 300 6.20 7.39 26.21
C SER A 300 6.53 7.70 24.75
N MET A 301 7.78 7.43 24.33
CA MET A 301 8.17 7.55 22.92
C MET A 301 7.29 6.71 21.98
N THR A 302 6.93 5.50 22.39
CA THR A 302 5.96 4.66 21.65
C THR A 302 4.62 5.37 21.48
N SER A 303 4.07 5.93 22.55
CA SER A 303 2.81 6.67 22.50
C SER A 303 2.91 7.90 21.61
N ALA A 304 3.99 8.68 21.72
CA ALA A 304 4.24 9.85 20.89
C ALA A 304 4.35 9.49 19.39
N ALA A 305 5.10 8.43 19.06
CA ALA A 305 5.29 7.97 17.68
C ALA A 305 3.97 7.47 17.05
N LEU A 306 3.21 6.64 17.76
CA LEU A 306 1.90 6.18 17.28
C LEU A 306 0.92 7.34 17.15
N ARG A 307 0.83 8.22 18.15
CA ARG A 307 -0.01 9.42 18.08
C ARG A 307 0.39 10.32 16.92
N TRP A 308 1.68 10.44 16.60
CA TRP A 308 2.10 11.16 15.39
C TRP A 308 1.49 10.55 14.13
N MET A 309 1.50 9.23 13.99
CA MET A 309 0.86 8.58 12.83
C MET A 309 -0.64 8.88 12.75
N TYR A 310 -1.35 8.73 13.87
CA TYR A 310 -2.80 8.89 13.91
C TYR A 310 -3.28 10.33 13.93
N HIS A 311 -2.44 11.31 14.31
CA HIS A 311 -2.83 12.70 14.63
C HIS A 311 -2.03 13.80 13.93
N HIS A 312 -0.88 13.48 13.34
CA HIS A 312 0.06 14.50 12.85
C HIS A 312 0.74 14.13 11.52
N SER A 313 0.42 12.96 10.97
CA SER A 313 0.92 12.49 9.68
C SER A 313 -0.01 12.91 8.54
N GLN A 314 0.43 12.79 7.29
CA GLN A 314 -0.42 13.09 6.13
C GLN A 314 -1.53 12.04 5.89
N LEU A 315 -1.62 10.97 6.71
CA LEU A 315 -2.72 10.00 6.64
C LEU A 315 -4.05 10.57 7.16
N GLN A 316 -4.00 11.68 7.91
CA GLN A 316 -5.13 12.27 8.64
C GLN A 316 -6.12 13.07 7.80
N VAL A 317 -5.81 13.40 6.54
CA VAL A 317 -6.52 14.46 5.84
C VAL A 317 -6.93 13.97 4.47
N SER A 318 -8.10 14.46 4.04
CA SER A 318 -8.80 14.47 2.75
C SER A 318 -7.94 14.74 1.49
N GLN A 319 -6.70 14.27 1.47
CA GLN A 319 -5.74 14.36 0.39
C GLN A 319 -5.50 13.02 -0.29
N LEU A 320 -5.88 11.89 0.31
CA LEU A 320 -6.04 10.63 -0.40
C LEU A 320 -7.54 10.34 -0.52
N PRO A 321 -8.03 9.88 -1.69
CA PRO A 321 -9.47 9.89 -1.95
C PRO A 321 -10.30 8.94 -1.08
N LEU A 322 -9.68 8.01 -0.33
CA LEU A 322 -10.35 7.10 0.59
C LEU A 322 -9.44 6.78 1.80
N GLU A 323 -10.05 6.34 2.91
CA GLU A 323 -9.43 6.04 4.21
C GLU A 323 -8.04 5.40 4.11
N ALA A 324 -7.04 6.00 4.77
CA ALA A 324 -5.68 5.50 4.83
C ALA A 324 -5.42 4.81 6.18
N PRO A 325 -5.32 3.47 6.26
CA PRO A 325 -5.03 2.79 7.50
C PRO A 325 -3.53 2.77 7.86
N LEU A 326 -3.29 2.61 9.15
CA LEU A 326 -1.99 2.30 9.73
C LEU A 326 -1.83 0.78 9.85
N LEU A 327 -0.71 0.23 9.38
CA LEU A 327 -0.35 -1.16 9.61
C LEU A 327 0.50 -1.30 10.88
N LEU A 328 -0.10 -1.86 11.93
CA LEU A 328 0.60 -2.21 13.17
C LEU A 328 1.04 -3.68 13.09
N SER A 329 2.35 -3.92 13.01
CA SER A 329 2.93 -5.25 13.25
C SER A 329 3.39 -5.32 14.71
N TRP A 330 2.76 -6.19 15.49
CA TRP A 330 3.14 -6.43 16.88
C TRP A 330 4.25 -7.48 16.96
N GLY A 331 5.24 -7.25 17.81
CA GLY A 331 6.41 -8.10 17.93
C GLY A 331 6.46 -8.93 19.21
N ASN A 332 5.55 -8.70 20.16
CA ASN A 332 5.35 -9.47 21.40
C ASN A 332 4.04 -9.06 22.11
N GLN A 333 3.59 -9.85 23.10
CA GLN A 333 2.42 -9.54 23.94
C GLN A 333 2.51 -8.18 24.66
N ASN A 334 3.72 -7.70 24.94
CA ASN A 334 3.95 -6.42 25.63
C ASN A 334 3.74 -5.18 24.75
N ASP A 335 3.44 -5.35 23.47
CA ASP A 335 3.12 -4.23 22.58
C ASP A 335 1.60 -3.92 22.52
N LEU A 336 0.73 -4.72 23.16
CA LEU A 336 -0.75 -4.64 23.08
C LEU A 336 -1.44 -3.65 24.03
#